data_AF-A0A1C5N7P0-F1
#
_entry.id   AF-A0A1C5N7P0-F1
#
_cell.length_a   1.000
_cell.length_b   1.000
_cell.length_c   1.000
_cell.angle_alpha   90.00
_cell.angle_beta   90.00
_cell.angle_gamma   90.00
#
_symmetry.space_group_name_H-M   'P 1'
#
loop_
_entity.id
_entity.type
_entity.pdbx_description
1 polymer ?
#
loop_
_entity_poly.entity_id
_entity_poly.type
_entity_poly.pdbx_seq_one_letter_code
_entity_poly.pdbx_strand_id
1 'polypeptide(L)'
;MEPDRKTAEQALKEAYQSNPGVWVDHSRYVALACENIARRCADLDSEKAYILERGWEKAAQICISHAFMIQDIRTSIGKFDVSEEDYQFMEQFVDVTIRYGVHLATIDRWKKILEIKEYFQGKMGCFIYEVLPGVVENSMK
;
A
#
# COMPACT_ATOMS: atom_id res chain seq x y z
N MET A 1 8.37 -26.74 -3.41
CA MET A 1 7.60 -26.16 -4.52
C MET A 1 7.23 -24.76 -4.11
N GLU A 2 7.56 -23.74 -4.91
CA GLU A 2 7.04 -22.40 -4.64
C GLU A 2 5.51 -22.43 -4.82
N PRO A 3 4.72 -21.81 -3.93
CA PRO A 3 3.27 -21.76 -4.09
C PRO A 3 2.92 -21.01 -5.37
N ASP A 4 1.85 -21.44 -6.04
CA ASP A 4 1.26 -20.72 -7.17
C ASP A 4 0.18 -19.72 -6.69
N ARG A 5 -0.26 -18.82 -7.57
CA ARG A 5 -1.30 -17.84 -7.25
C ARG A 5 -2.59 -18.47 -6.74
N LYS A 6 -2.96 -19.62 -7.29
CA LYS A 6 -4.15 -20.35 -6.87
C LYS A 6 -4.03 -20.79 -5.40
N THR A 7 -2.87 -21.30 -5.02
CA THR A 7 -2.56 -21.70 -3.65
C THR A 7 -2.57 -20.50 -2.70
N ALA A 8 -1.99 -19.36 -3.12
CA ALA A 8 -1.99 -18.13 -2.34
C ALA A 8 -3.41 -17.58 -2.09
N GLU A 9 -4.24 -17.50 -3.14
CA GLU A 9 -5.64 -17.05 -3.01
C GLU A 9 -6.49 -18.02 -2.18
N GLN A 10 -6.24 -19.32 -2.31
CA GLN A 10 -6.94 -20.33 -1.51
C GLN A 10 -6.57 -20.20 -0.03
N ALA A 11 -5.28 -20.02 0.29
CA ALA A 11 -4.83 -19.76 1.66
C ALA A 11 -5.44 -18.46 2.23
N LEU A 12 -5.51 -17.40 1.42
CA LEU A 12 -6.15 -16.14 1.82
C LEU A 12 -7.65 -16.33 2.12
N LYS A 13 -8.34 -17.12 1.29
CA LYS A 13 -9.76 -17.47 1.49
C LYS A 13 -9.99 -18.31 2.75
N GLU A 14 -9.13 -19.27 3.04
CA GLU A 14 -9.20 -20.11 4.26
C GLU A 14 -8.94 -19.28 5.52
N ALA A 15 -7.95 -18.38 5.47
CA ALA A 15 -7.68 -17.45 6.56
C ALA A 15 -8.88 -16.51 6.83
N TYR A 16 -9.56 -16.04 5.77
CA TYR A 16 -10.79 -15.25 5.91
C TYR A 16 -11.92 -16.00 6.60
N GLN A 17 -12.11 -17.29 6.28
CA GLN A 17 -13.14 -18.11 6.93
C GLN A 17 -12.93 -18.21 8.44
N SER A 18 -11.67 -18.16 8.89
CA SER A 18 -11.29 -18.21 10.30
C SER A 18 -11.28 -16.83 10.97
N ASN A 19 -11.04 -15.76 10.21
CA ASN A 19 -10.98 -14.38 10.70
C ASN A 19 -11.56 -13.41 9.65
N PRO A 20 -12.88 -13.19 9.61
CA PRO A 20 -13.49 -12.33 8.62
C PRO A 20 -13.09 -10.86 8.84
N GLY A 21 -12.77 -10.15 7.75
CA GLY A 21 -12.55 -8.70 7.80
C GLY A 21 -12.03 -8.12 6.49
N VAL A 22 -11.94 -6.80 6.44
CA VAL A 22 -11.46 -6.01 5.28
C VAL A 22 -9.97 -6.21 4.97
N TRP A 23 -9.23 -6.87 5.86
CA TRP A 23 -7.80 -7.15 5.70
C TRP A 23 -7.51 -8.05 4.49
N VAL A 24 -8.49 -8.84 4.02
CA VAL A 24 -8.35 -9.66 2.80
C VAL A 24 -8.25 -8.79 1.56
N ASP A 25 -9.11 -7.78 1.45
CA ASP A 25 -9.11 -6.86 0.32
C ASP A 25 -7.84 -6.00 0.33
N HIS A 26 -7.39 -5.57 1.52
CA HIS A 26 -6.10 -4.92 1.68
C HIS A 26 -4.94 -5.82 1.23
N SER A 27 -4.95 -7.10 1.61
CA SER A 27 -3.91 -8.07 1.22
C SER A 27 -3.86 -8.26 -0.30
N ARG A 28 -5.02 -8.39 -0.95
CA ARG A 28 -5.11 -8.47 -2.42
C ARG A 28 -4.64 -7.18 -3.09
N TYR A 29 -5.00 -6.03 -2.55
CA TYR A 29 -4.54 -4.74 -3.05
C TYR A 29 -3.01 -4.65 -3.03
N VAL A 30 -2.39 -5.02 -1.90
CA VAL A 30 -0.93 -5.02 -1.76
C VAL A 30 -0.29 -6.00 -2.76
N ALA A 31 -0.83 -7.22 -2.90
CA ALA A 31 -0.34 -8.20 -3.87
C ALA A 31 -0.41 -7.69 -5.31
N LEU A 32 -1.54 -7.11 -5.72
CA LEU A 32 -1.73 -6.52 -7.05
C LEU A 32 -0.80 -5.33 -7.29
N ALA A 33 -0.60 -4.48 -6.28
CA ALA A 33 0.31 -3.35 -6.38
C ALA A 33 1.77 -3.81 -6.55
N CYS A 34 2.21 -4.80 -5.78
CA CYS A 34 3.52 -5.42 -5.94
C CYS A 34 3.69 -6.04 -7.33
N GLU A 35 2.68 -6.77 -7.82
CA GLU A 35 2.66 -7.33 -9.17
C GLU A 35 2.81 -6.24 -10.24
N ASN A 36 2.04 -5.16 -10.16
CA ASN A 36 2.07 -4.07 -11.14
C ASN A 36 3.41 -3.34 -11.17
N ILE A 37 4.03 -3.11 -10.01
CA ILE A 37 5.37 -2.55 -9.90
C ILE A 37 6.39 -3.49 -10.54
N ALA A 38 6.36 -4.77 -10.18
CA ALA A 38 7.30 -5.76 -10.68
C ALA A 38 7.20 -5.93 -12.20
N ARG A 39 5.99 -5.90 -12.78
CA ARG A 39 5.77 -5.99 -14.23
C ARG A 39 6.46 -4.88 -15.04
N ARG A 40 6.76 -3.74 -14.40
CA ARG A 40 7.45 -2.60 -15.01
C ARG A 40 8.96 -2.59 -14.77
N CYS A 41 9.47 -3.53 -13.98
CA CYS A 41 10.89 -3.62 -13.66
C CYS A 41 11.50 -4.82 -14.40
N ALA A 42 12.53 -4.56 -15.22
CA ALA A 42 13.12 -5.58 -16.10
C ALA A 42 13.72 -6.79 -15.37
N ASP A 43 14.11 -6.63 -14.10
CA ASP A 43 14.80 -7.64 -13.31
C ASP A 43 13.90 -8.35 -12.28
N LEU A 44 12.58 -8.12 -12.34
CA LEU A 44 11.62 -8.59 -11.34
C LEU A 44 10.57 -9.53 -11.94
N ASP A 45 10.22 -10.57 -11.19
CA ASP A 45 9.16 -11.53 -11.56
C ASP A 45 7.82 -11.08 -10.95
N SER A 46 6.89 -10.67 -11.80
CA SER A 46 5.59 -10.15 -11.36
C SER A 46 4.71 -11.21 -10.71
N GLU A 47 4.79 -12.48 -11.14
CA GLU A 47 3.99 -13.56 -10.57
C GLU A 47 4.48 -13.88 -9.16
N LYS A 48 5.81 -13.94 -8.98
CA LYS A 48 6.39 -14.09 -7.65
C LYS A 48 6.10 -12.90 -6.75
N ALA A 49 6.08 -11.67 -7.28
CA ALA A 49 5.75 -10.48 -6.50
C ALA A 49 4.30 -10.45 -6.01
N TYR A 50 3.38 -11.11 -6.72
CA TYR A 50 2.00 -11.29 -6.26
C TYR A 50 1.92 -12.31 -5.11
N ILE A 51 2.66 -13.42 -5.23
CA ILE A 51 2.49 -14.61 -4.38
C ILE A 51 3.33 -14.55 -3.10
N LEU A 52 4.55 -14.04 -3.21
CA LEU A 52 5.56 -14.11 -2.15
C LEU A 52 5.86 -12.72 -1.63
N GLU A 53 5.89 -12.58 -0.31
CA GLU A 53 6.42 -11.37 0.34
C GLU A 53 7.97 -11.35 0.29
N ARG A 54 8.60 -12.54 0.23
CA ARG A 54 10.06 -12.70 0.38
C ARG A 54 10.81 -11.96 -0.73
N GLY A 55 11.58 -10.94 -0.34
CA GLY A 55 12.39 -10.11 -1.23
C GLY A 55 11.72 -8.82 -1.69
N TRP A 56 10.45 -8.61 -1.38
CA TRP A 56 9.64 -7.48 -1.84
C TRP A 56 9.26 -6.49 -0.72
N GLU A 57 9.93 -6.56 0.43
CA GLU A 57 9.70 -5.72 1.60
C GLU A 57 9.61 -4.23 1.23
N LYS A 58 10.42 -3.79 0.27
CA LYS A 58 10.44 -2.42 -0.23
C LYS A 58 9.15 -2.04 -0.98
N ALA A 59 8.67 -2.88 -1.89
CA ALA A 59 7.42 -2.63 -2.62
C ALA A 59 6.20 -2.73 -1.68
N ALA A 60 6.21 -3.71 -0.77
CA ALA A 60 5.18 -3.85 0.27
C ALA A 60 5.15 -2.63 1.21
N GLN A 61 6.31 -2.12 1.64
CA GLN A 61 6.41 -0.89 2.44
C GLN A 61 5.82 0.32 1.72
N ILE A 62 6.03 0.47 0.42
CA ILE A 62 5.33 1.49 -0.37
C ILE A 62 3.83 1.25 -0.34
N CYS A 63 3.35 0.06 -0.67
CA CYS A 63 1.90 -0.19 -0.78
C CYS A 63 1.17 0.05 0.55
N ILE A 64 1.77 -0.41 1.66
CA ILE A 64 1.27 -0.17 3.01
C ILE A 64 1.34 1.32 3.34
N SER A 65 2.48 1.97 3.11
CA SER A 65 2.63 3.39 3.46
C SER A 65 1.82 4.32 2.57
N HIS A 66 1.57 4.02 1.29
CA HIS A 66 0.76 4.84 0.39
C HIS A 66 -0.75 4.73 0.67
N ALA A 67 -1.20 3.71 1.40
CA ALA A 67 -2.51 3.74 2.04
C ALA A 67 -2.59 4.80 3.15
N PHE A 68 -1.44 5.29 3.68
CA PHE A 68 -1.35 6.20 4.83
C PHE A 68 -0.51 7.49 4.62
N MET A 69 0.21 7.66 3.50
CA MET A 69 1.21 8.72 3.32
C MET A 69 0.68 9.96 2.61
N ILE A 70 -0.55 9.92 2.11
CA ILE A 70 -1.17 11.16 1.69
C ILE A 70 -1.70 11.82 2.97
N GLN A 71 -1.10 12.94 3.35
CA GLN A 71 -1.48 13.74 4.52
C GLN A 71 -2.84 14.44 4.35
N ASP A 72 -3.65 13.96 3.42
CA ASP A 72 -5.00 14.42 3.16
C ASP A 72 -5.90 13.20 3.30
N ILE A 73 -6.61 13.13 4.43
CA ILE A 73 -7.54 12.03 4.76
C ILE A 73 -8.58 11.80 3.65
N ARG A 74 -8.92 12.85 2.87
CA ARG A 74 -9.89 12.75 1.76
C ARG A 74 -9.39 11.90 0.59
N THR A 75 -8.09 11.65 0.53
CA THR A 75 -7.46 10.83 -0.51
C THR A 75 -7.32 9.37 -0.12
N SER A 76 -7.70 9.00 1.10
CA SER A 76 -7.80 7.60 1.51
C SER A 76 -8.78 6.88 0.61
N ILE A 77 -8.31 5.78 0.03
CA ILE A 77 -9.07 4.96 -0.89
C ILE A 77 -9.92 3.98 -0.07
N GLY A 78 -11.25 4.14 -0.11
CA GLY A 78 -12.20 3.23 0.54
C GLY A 78 -13.32 3.95 1.29
N LYS A 79 -14.27 3.18 1.84
CA LYS A 79 -15.31 3.71 2.72
C LYS A 79 -14.76 3.71 4.15
N PHE A 80 -14.67 4.88 4.77
CA PHE A 80 -14.29 5.02 6.17
C PHE A 80 -15.36 4.37 7.06
N ASP A 81 -15.09 3.16 7.56
CA ASP A 81 -15.90 2.47 8.56
C ASP A 81 -15.41 2.85 9.97
N VAL A 82 -15.45 4.15 10.26
CA VAL A 82 -15.02 4.74 11.54
C VAL A 82 -16.11 5.66 12.07
N SER A 83 -16.13 5.87 13.38
CA SER A 83 -17.07 6.81 13.98
C SER A 83 -16.74 8.25 13.57
N GLU A 84 -17.73 9.15 13.65
CA GLU A 84 -17.51 10.59 13.42
C GLU A 84 -16.44 11.16 14.37
N GLU A 85 -16.39 10.66 15.61
CA GLU A 85 -15.39 11.05 16.61
C GLU A 85 -13.97 10.63 16.18
N ASP A 86 -13.80 9.41 15.68
CA ASP A 86 -12.52 8.91 15.16
C ASP A 86 -12.08 9.68 13.91
N TYR A 87 -13.03 10.03 13.04
CA TYR A 87 -12.75 10.84 11.85
C TYR A 87 -12.26 12.24 12.22
N GLN A 88 -12.94 12.92 13.15
CA GLN A 88 -12.54 14.23 13.64
C GLN A 88 -11.19 14.20 14.36
N PHE A 89 -10.91 13.12 15.11
CA PHE A 89 -9.60 12.91 15.71
C PHE A 89 -8.51 12.82 14.63
N MET A 90 -8.75 12.04 13.56
CA MET A 90 -7.79 11.93 12.46
C MET A 90 -7.53 13.28 11.77
N GLU A 91 -8.58 14.05 11.50
CA GLU A 91 -8.46 15.39 10.90
C GLU A 91 -7.61 16.34 11.78
N GLN A 92 -7.89 16.38 13.09
CA GLN A 92 -7.13 17.19 14.05
C GLN A 92 -5.69 16.72 14.18
N PHE A 93 -5.47 15.40 14.21
CA PHE A 93 -4.13 14.83 14.28
C PHE A 93 -3.28 15.22 13.06
N VAL A 94 -3.88 15.21 11.87
CA VAL A 94 -3.24 15.67 10.63
C VAL A 94 -2.92 17.17 10.69
N ASP A 95 -3.85 18.01 11.12
CA ASP A 95 -3.63 19.46 11.25
C ASP A 95 -2.49 19.80 12.24
N VAL A 96 -2.47 19.14 13.41
CA VAL A 96 -1.38 19.26 14.39
C VAL A 96 -0.05 18.82 13.78
N THR A 97 -0.04 17.69 13.07
CA THR A 97 1.15 17.17 12.39
C THR A 97 1.69 18.14 11.35
N ILE A 98 0.80 18.79 10.58
CA ILE A 98 1.19 19.81 9.60
C ILE A 98 1.79 21.05 10.29
N ARG A 99 1.21 21.50 11.41
CA ARG A 99 1.64 22.73 12.10
C ARG A 99 2.90 22.57 12.93
N TYR A 100 3.06 21.43 13.60
CA TYR A 100 4.09 21.23 14.61
C TYR A 100 5.13 20.17 14.21
N GLY A 101 4.93 19.54 13.05
CA GLY A 101 5.80 18.48 12.55
C GLY A 101 5.53 17.13 13.22
N VAL A 102 6.17 16.09 12.67
CA VAL A 102 6.14 14.73 13.23
C VAL A 102 7.33 14.48 14.15
N HIS A 103 7.18 13.52 15.07
CA HIS A 103 8.28 12.98 15.86
C HIS A 103 9.48 12.59 14.95
N LEU A 104 10.72 12.83 15.39
CA LEU A 104 11.93 12.64 14.58
C LEU A 104 12.05 11.23 13.98
N ALA A 105 11.67 10.20 14.75
CA ALA A 105 11.65 8.81 14.25
C ALA A 105 10.68 8.60 13.07
N THR A 106 9.60 9.40 12.99
CA THR A 106 8.67 9.39 11.86
C THR A 106 9.31 10.00 10.61
N ILE A 107 10.15 11.02 10.76
CA ILE A 107 10.91 11.62 9.65
C ILE A 107 11.84 10.57 9.02
N ASP A 108 12.58 9.82 9.83
CA ASP A 108 13.50 8.81 9.31
C ASP A 108 12.76 7.68 8.59
N ARG A 109 11.59 7.28 9.11
CA ARG A 109 10.71 6.33 8.43
C ARG A 109 10.25 6.88 7.07
N TRP A 110 9.82 8.15 7.00
CA TRP A 110 9.39 8.76 5.75
C TRP A 110 10.49 8.89 4.73
N LYS A 111 11.71 9.29 5.15
CA LYS A 111 12.88 9.33 4.28
C LYS A 111 13.13 7.96 3.63
N LYS A 112 13.07 6.88 4.41
CA LYS A 112 13.23 5.52 3.87
C LYS A 112 12.12 5.15 2.88
N ILE A 113 10.88 5.50 3.16
CA ILE A 113 9.78 5.25 2.23
C ILE A 113 9.98 6.04 0.92
N LEU A 114 10.37 7.31 1.00
CA LEU A 114 10.64 8.15 -0.17
C LEU A 114 11.81 7.60 -1.00
N GLU A 115 12.91 7.17 -0.36
CA GLU A 115 14.03 6.51 -1.04
C GLU A 115 13.57 5.25 -1.80
N ILE A 116 12.70 4.46 -1.19
CA ILE A 116 12.18 3.24 -1.81
C ILE A 116 11.23 3.57 -2.98
N LYS A 117 10.38 4.60 -2.82
CA LYS A 117 9.52 5.11 -3.89
C LYS A 117 10.35 5.57 -5.09
N GLU A 118 11.38 6.37 -4.85
CA GLU A 118 12.29 6.84 -5.90
C GLU A 118 13.00 5.68 -6.60
N TYR A 119 13.47 4.69 -5.84
CA TYR A 119 14.08 3.47 -6.39
C TYR A 119 13.17 2.76 -7.39
N PHE A 120 11.91 2.50 -7.02
CA PHE A 120 10.99 1.82 -7.93
C PHE A 120 10.55 2.71 -9.08
N GLN A 121 10.29 4.01 -8.86
CA GLN A 121 9.95 4.92 -9.97
C GLN A 121 11.09 5.00 -11.00
N GLY A 122 12.34 4.99 -10.55
CA GLY A 122 13.51 4.93 -11.44
C GLY A 122 13.57 3.63 -12.25
N LYS A 123 13.26 2.49 -11.64
CA LYS A 123 13.18 1.20 -12.34
C LYS A 123 12.02 1.10 -13.33
N MET A 124 10.86 1.65 -12.96
CA MET A 124 9.63 1.57 -13.76
C MET A 124 9.59 2.60 -14.90
N GLY A 125 10.32 3.71 -14.75
CA GLY A 125 10.26 4.84 -15.69
C GLY A 125 8.95 5.64 -15.65
N CYS A 126 8.15 5.50 -14.59
CA CYS A 126 6.88 6.21 -14.39
C CYS A 126 6.62 6.49 -12.90
N PHE A 127 5.59 7.29 -12.59
CA PHE A 127 5.17 7.52 -11.21
C PHE A 127 4.49 6.27 -10.66
N ILE A 128 4.68 6.05 -9.36
CA ILE A 128 4.15 4.83 -8.72
C ILE A 128 2.62 4.80 -8.70
N TYR A 129 1.99 5.96 -8.57
CA TYR A 129 0.53 6.10 -8.55
C TYR A 129 -0.14 5.67 -9.87
N GLU A 130 0.60 5.67 -10.98
CA GLU A 130 0.11 5.23 -12.29
C GLU A 130 -0.05 3.72 -12.39
N VAL A 131 0.57 2.96 -11.47
CA VAL A 131 0.57 1.49 -11.50
C VAL A 131 -0.13 0.87 -10.28
N LEU A 132 -0.53 1.68 -9.30
CA LEU A 132 -1.28 1.20 -8.14
C LEU A 132 -2.74 0.88 -8.54
N PRO A 133 -3.32 -0.24 -8.05
CA PRO A 133 -4.68 -0.64 -8.39
C PRO A 133 -5.70 0.44 -7.97
N GLY A 134 -6.67 0.76 -8.84
CA GLY A 134 -7.79 1.66 -8.48
C GLY A 134 -7.43 3.13 -8.20
N VAL A 135 -6.18 3.56 -8.33
CA VAL A 135 -5.82 4.98 -8.07
C VAL A 135 -6.46 5.92 -9.08
N VAL A 136 -6.38 5.62 -10.38
CA VAL A 136 -6.98 6.46 -11.43
C VAL A 136 -8.52 6.50 -11.31
N GLU A 137 -9.13 5.39 -10.92
CA GLU A 137 -10.59 5.25 -10.79
C GLU A 137 -11.16 5.99 -9.56
N ASN A 138 -10.37 6.12 -8.50
CA ASN A 138 -10.76 6.81 -7.27
C ASN A 138 -10.29 8.27 -7.18
N SER A 139 -9.38 8.71 -8.07
CA SER A 139 -8.89 10.10 -8.13
C SER A 139 -9.82 11.04 -8.92
N MET A 140 -10.85 10.53 -9.59
CA MET A 140 -11.82 11.30 -10.39
C MET A 140 -13.26 11.22 -9.86
N LYS A 141 -13.44 10.96 -8.56
CA LYS A 141 -14.76 11.03 -7.90
C LYS A 141 -14.76 12.09 -6.81
#